data_AF-A0A1W6SPL3-F1
#
_entry.id   AF-A0A1W6SPL3-F1
#
_cell.length_a   1.000
_cell.length_b   1.000
_cell.length_c   1.000
_cell.angle_alpha   90.00
_cell.angle_beta   90.00
_cell.angle_gamma   90.00
#
_symmetry.space_group_name_H-M   'P 1'
#
loop_
_entity.id
_entity.type
_entity.pdbx_description
1 polymer ?
#
loop_
_entity_poly.entity_id
_entity_poly.type
_entity_poly.pdbx_seq_one_letter_code
_entity_poly.pdbx_strand_id
1 'polypeptide(L)'
;MGLDHLGLQVDSDDELEELRQNVAEAGIAALDQPHTECCYARSDKYWITDPQGIAWETYHTLGEVEIYGVDTPKTPGKSKTARSAACCAPKPKAAESGACCTPAKPNDTARKQEGSVCC
;
A
#
# COMPACT_ATOMS: atom_id res chain seq x y z
N MET A 1 -4.47 -19.98 20.00
CA MET A 1 -3.53 -18.91 20.34
C MET A 1 -2.13 -19.47 20.14
N GLY A 2 -1.29 -18.84 19.33
CA GLY A 2 0.04 -19.34 18.96
C GLY A 2 1.01 -18.20 18.68
N LEU A 3 2.28 -18.52 18.41
CA LEU A 3 3.33 -17.57 18.04
C LEU A 3 3.45 -17.54 16.50
N ASP A 4 3.49 -16.35 15.93
CA ASP A 4 3.61 -16.13 14.47
C ASP A 4 5.08 -15.93 14.06
N HIS A 5 5.74 -14.94 14.66
CA HIS A 5 7.17 -14.69 14.47
C HIS A 5 7.80 -14.05 15.71
N LEU A 6 9.13 -14.03 15.74
CA LEU A 6 9.95 -13.37 16.76
C LEU A 6 10.85 -12.32 16.09
N GLY A 7 10.91 -11.12 16.67
CA GLY A 7 11.76 -10.04 16.19
C GLY A 7 12.93 -9.77 17.13
N LEU A 8 14.13 -9.62 16.57
CA LEU A 8 15.35 -9.24 17.26
C LEU A 8 15.91 -7.95 16.64
N GLN A 9 15.91 -6.87 17.42
CA GLN A 9 16.53 -5.61 17.00
C GLN A 9 18.00 -5.59 17.37
N VAL A 10 18.84 -5.11 16.46
CA VAL A 10 20.27 -4.84 16.69
C VAL A 10 20.57 -3.34 16.62
N ASP A 11 21.70 -2.95 17.22
CA ASP A 11 22.04 -1.54 17.41
C ASP A 11 22.82 -0.93 16.23
N SER A 12 23.32 -1.75 15.30
CA SER A 12 24.09 -1.28 14.14
C SER A 12 23.99 -2.21 12.92
N ASP A 13 24.32 -1.65 11.74
CA ASP A 13 24.45 -2.42 10.49
C ASP A 13 25.56 -3.48 10.57
N ASP A 14 26.66 -3.17 11.26
CA ASP A 14 27.78 -4.10 11.43
C ASP A 14 27.34 -5.36 12.21
N GLU A 15 26.55 -5.18 13.28
CA GLU A 15 25.98 -6.28 14.06
C GLU A 15 24.97 -7.09 13.25
N LEU A 16 24.14 -6.42 12.43
CA LEU A 16 23.19 -7.09 11.54
C LEU A 16 23.92 -7.99 10.54
N GLU A 17 24.99 -7.48 9.94
CA GLU A 17 25.82 -8.20 8.97
C GLU A 17 26.59 -9.35 9.62
N GLU A 18 27.14 -9.16 10.82
CA GLU A 18 27.81 -10.24 11.57
C GLU A 18 26.86 -11.41 11.84
N LEU A 19 25.64 -11.13 12.34
CA LEU A 19 24.64 -12.17 12.57
C LEU A 19 24.18 -12.82 11.26
N ARG A 20 24.07 -12.05 10.18
CA ARG A 20 23.73 -12.56 8.85
C ARG A 20 24.79 -13.53 8.32
N GLN A 21 26.07 -13.26 8.58
CA GLN A 21 27.19 -14.13 8.24
C GLN A 21 27.14 -15.42 9.05
N ASN A 22 26.91 -15.34 10.36
CA ASN A 22 26.75 -16.52 11.22
C ASN A 22 25.61 -17.43 10.73
N VAL A 23 24.49 -16.85 10.30
CA VAL A 23 23.36 -17.60 9.69
C VAL A 23 23.79 -18.30 8.39
N ALA A 24 24.57 -17.62 7.54
CA ALA A 24 25.08 -18.20 6.30
C ALA A 24 26.08 -19.35 6.56
N GLU A 25 26.99 -19.19 7.52
CA GLU A 25 27.94 -20.22 7.94
C GLU A 25 27.25 -21.46 8.52
N ALA A 26 26.14 -21.25 9.21
CA ALA A 26 25.28 -22.34 9.70
C ALA A 26 24.48 -23.04 8.58
N GLY A 27 24.58 -22.58 7.32
CA GLY A 27 23.86 -23.14 6.18
C GLY A 27 22.35 -22.89 6.24
N ILE A 28 21.91 -21.88 6.99
CA ILE A 28 20.50 -21.53 7.13
C ILE A 28 20.11 -20.56 6.01
N ALA A 29 19.04 -20.88 5.29
CA ALA A 29 18.50 -19.98 4.27
C ALA A 29 17.88 -18.75 4.95
N ALA A 30 18.29 -17.57 4.48
CA ALA A 30 17.74 -16.29 4.92
C ALA A 30 17.13 -15.52 3.75
N LEU A 31 16.11 -14.73 4.05
CA LEU A 31 15.47 -13.80 3.13
C LEU A 31 15.82 -12.36 3.54
N ASP A 32 16.68 -11.72 2.77
CA ASP A 32 17.11 -10.34 3.00
C ASP A 32 16.07 -9.33 2.49
N GLN A 33 15.81 -8.28 3.27
CA GLN A 33 14.88 -7.19 2.97
C GLN A 33 15.49 -5.83 3.36
N PRO A 34 16.45 -5.34 2.58
CA PRO A 34 17.11 -4.06 2.85
C PRO A 34 16.19 -2.88 2.57
N HIS A 35 16.39 -1.79 3.30
CA HIS A 35 15.74 -0.48 3.19
C HIS A 35 14.21 -0.57 3.25
N THR A 36 13.70 -1.49 4.08
CA THR A 36 12.27 -1.75 4.21
C THR A 36 11.61 -0.69 5.06
N GLU A 37 10.56 -0.05 4.54
CA GLU A 37 9.72 0.88 5.29
C GLU A 37 8.46 0.15 5.76
N CYS A 38 8.27 0.03 7.08
CA CYS A 38 7.08 -0.61 7.65
C CYS A 38 6.41 0.33 8.66
N CYS A 39 5.17 0.69 8.37
CA CYS A 39 4.35 1.64 9.12
C CYS A 39 5.01 3.03 9.25
N TYR A 40 5.92 3.19 10.22
CA TYR A 40 6.53 4.46 10.64
C TYR A 40 8.06 4.40 10.70
N ALA A 41 8.68 3.25 10.39
CA ALA A 41 10.12 3.09 10.49
C ALA A 41 10.71 2.52 9.20
N ARG A 42 11.93 2.95 8.89
CA ARG A 42 12.80 2.37 7.86
C ARG A 42 13.81 1.47 8.57
N SER A 43 13.95 0.24 8.10
CA SER A 43 14.85 -0.74 8.67
C SER A 43 15.48 -1.62 7.61
N ASP A 44 16.70 -2.05 7.87
CA ASP A 44 17.31 -3.19 7.19
C ASP A 44 17.00 -4.44 8.01
N LYS A 45 16.69 -5.56 7.35
CA LYS A 45 16.32 -6.80 8.03
C LYS A 45 16.57 -8.03 7.18
N TYR A 46 16.64 -9.17 7.84
CA TYR A 46 16.54 -10.47 7.20
C TYR A 46 15.66 -11.42 8.02
N TRP A 47 15.12 -12.43 7.34
CA TRP A 47 14.25 -13.43 7.93
C TRP A 47 14.86 -14.81 7.81
N ILE A 48 14.75 -15.60 8.88
CA ILE A 48 15.01 -17.04 8.86
C ILE A 48 13.79 -17.81 9.37
N THR A 49 13.73 -19.10 9.09
CA THR A 49 12.73 -20.00 9.66
C THR A 49 13.43 -21.08 10.46
N ASP A 50 13.05 -21.23 11.73
CA ASP A 50 13.63 -22.26 12.59
C ASP A 50 13.08 -23.66 12.26
N PRO A 51 13.68 -24.74 12.79
CA PRO A 51 13.20 -26.10 12.54
C PRO A 51 11.78 -26.39 13.08
N GLN A 52 11.23 -25.55 13.96
CA GLN A 52 9.85 -25.65 14.44
C GLN A 52 8.87 -24.89 13.54
N GLY A 53 9.36 -24.20 12.51
CA GLY A 53 8.57 -23.43 11.55
C GLY A 53 8.27 -22.00 12.00
N ILE A 54 8.91 -21.50 13.07
CA ILE A 54 8.72 -20.12 13.53
C ILE A 54 9.59 -19.20 12.68
N ALA A 55 9.01 -18.10 12.20
CA ALA A 55 9.77 -17.07 11.51
C ALA A 55 10.52 -16.18 12.52
N TRP A 56 11.78 -15.90 12.23
CA TRP A 56 12.61 -15.00 13.02
C TRP A 56 13.06 -13.84 12.14
N GLU A 57 12.81 -12.63 12.60
CA GLU A 57 13.28 -11.39 11.99
C GLU A 57 14.46 -10.86 12.79
N THR A 58 15.57 -10.54 12.14
CA THR A 58 16.63 -9.73 12.73
C THR A 58 16.72 -8.42 11.96
N TYR A 59 16.71 -7.28 12.64
CA TYR A 59 16.60 -5.99 11.98
C TYR A 59 17.36 -4.87 12.68
N HIS A 60 17.82 -3.89 11.89
CA HIS A 60 18.34 -2.62 12.36
C HIS A 60 17.44 -1.48 11.88
N THR A 61 17.00 -0.61 12.79
CA THR A 61 16.15 0.54 12.45
C THR A 61 17.01 1.74 12.07
N LEU A 62 16.89 2.17 10.82
CA LEU A 62 17.64 3.28 10.24
C LEU A 62 17.01 4.65 10.55
N GLY A 63 15.71 4.69 10.84
CA GLY A 63 15.02 5.92 11.21
C GLY A 63 13.51 5.85 11.02
N GLU A 64 12.85 6.98 11.21
CA GLU A 64 11.39 7.12 11.03
C GLU A 64 11.04 7.50 9.58
N VAL A 65 9.82 7.12 9.17
CA VAL A 65 9.26 7.45 7.85
C VAL A 65 8.07 8.38 8.06
N GLU A 66 8.05 9.49 7.33
CA GLU A 66 6.96 10.47 7.37
C GLU A 66 5.66 9.88 6.80
N ILE A 67 4.61 9.80 7.63
CA ILE A 67 3.29 9.38 7.20
C ILE A 67 2.44 10.61 6.87
N TYR A 68 2.21 10.86 5.58
CA TYR A 68 1.29 11.89 5.14
C TYR A 68 -0.16 11.42 5.31
N GLY A 69 -0.94 12.10 6.16
CA GLY A 69 -2.40 11.92 6.22
C GLY A 69 -2.99 11.49 7.57
N VAL A 70 -2.17 11.29 8.60
CA VAL A 70 -2.62 11.20 9.99
C VAL A 70 -2.50 12.59 10.63
N ASP A 71 -3.65 13.12 11.07
CA ASP A 71 -3.87 14.48 11.57
C ASP A 71 -3.72 15.61 10.54
N THR A 72 -4.84 15.94 9.89
CA THR A 72 -5.08 17.34 9.51
C THR A 72 -5.63 18.10 10.72
N PRO A 73 -4.83 18.84 11.51
CA PRO A 73 -5.38 20.00 12.18
C PRO A 73 -5.69 21.02 11.08
N LYS A 74 -6.96 21.15 10.69
CA LYS A 74 -7.44 22.31 9.95
C LYS A 74 -7.07 23.55 10.77
N THR A 75 -5.98 24.21 10.43
CA THR A 75 -5.71 25.56 10.91
C THR A 75 -6.90 26.44 10.51
N PRO A 76 -7.60 27.10 11.44
CA PRO A 76 -8.66 28.01 11.06
C PRO A 76 -8.00 29.27 10.51
N GLY A 77 -8.09 29.45 9.20
CA GLY A 77 -7.70 30.70 8.56
C GLY A 77 -6.66 30.57 7.46
N LYS A 78 -7.16 30.24 6.26
CA LYS A 78 -7.05 31.07 5.06
C LYS A 78 -7.70 30.28 3.93
N SER A 79 -9.03 30.36 3.84
CA SER A 79 -9.73 30.13 2.60
C SER A 79 -9.27 31.20 1.60
N LYS A 80 -8.15 30.96 0.92
CA LYS A 80 -7.91 31.57 -0.37
C LYS A 80 -8.47 30.60 -1.40
N THR A 81 -9.63 30.98 -1.93
CA THR A 81 -10.27 30.40 -3.10
C THR A 81 -9.26 30.29 -4.24
N ALA A 82 -8.60 29.14 -4.35
CA ALA A 82 -8.10 28.66 -5.63
C ALA A 82 -9.17 27.72 -6.15
N ARG A 83 -9.92 28.17 -7.16
CA ARG A 83 -10.85 27.34 -7.92
C ARG A 83 -10.08 26.12 -8.40
N SER A 84 -10.37 24.96 -7.80
CA SER A 84 -10.00 23.67 -8.36
C SER A 84 -10.73 23.54 -9.69
N ALA A 85 -10.03 23.75 -10.80
CA ALA A 85 -10.39 23.07 -12.02
C ALA A 85 -10.17 21.58 -11.72
N ALA A 86 -11.26 20.84 -11.50
CA ALA A 86 -11.18 19.39 -11.31
C ALA A 86 -10.46 18.80 -12.53
N CYS A 87 -9.33 18.14 -12.30
CA CYS A 87 -8.40 17.69 -13.32
C CYS A 87 -8.98 16.65 -14.31
N CYS A 88 -10.22 16.19 -14.10
CA CYS A 88 -10.88 15.18 -14.93
C CYS A 88 -12.32 15.54 -15.33
N ALA A 89 -12.62 16.81 -15.59
CA ALA A 89 -13.92 17.19 -16.19
C ALA A 89 -13.78 17.36 -17.72
N PRO A 90 -14.41 16.52 -18.57
CA PRO A 90 -14.46 16.79 -20.00
C PRO A 90 -15.29 18.04 -20.27
N LYS A 91 -14.79 18.93 -21.14
CA LYS A 91 -15.49 20.15 -21.57
C LYS A 91 -16.85 19.80 -22.21
N PRO A 92 -17.98 20.32 -21.73
CA PRO A 92 -19.25 20.14 -22.42
C PRO A 92 -19.22 20.91 -23.76
N LYS A 93 -19.37 20.18 -24.87
CA LYS A 93 -19.73 20.76 -26.17
C LYS A 93 -21.18 21.21 -26.11
N ALA A 94 -21.47 22.44 -26.52
CA ALA A 94 -22.83 22.93 -26.65
C ALA A 94 -23.61 22.03 -27.62
N ALA A 95 -24.64 21.36 -27.12
CA ALA A 95 -25.60 20.64 -27.93
C ALA A 95 -26.67 21.64 -28.39
N GLU A 96 -26.81 21.79 -29.71
CA GLU A 96 -27.90 22.54 -30.31
C GLU A 96 -29.24 21.88 -29.97
N SER A 97 -30.22 22.74 -29.67
CA SER A 97 -31.56 22.35 -29.25
C SER A 97 -32.37 21.87 -30.44
N GLY A 98 -32.66 20.57 -30.50
CA GLY A 98 -33.70 19.98 -31.35
C GLY A 98 -34.80 19.40 -30.48
N ALA A 99 -35.89 20.14 -30.29
CA ALA A 99 -37.07 19.68 -29.58
C ALA A 99 -37.94 18.77 -30.47
N CYS A 100 -38.38 17.62 -29.95
CA CYS A 100 -39.56 16.91 -30.46
C CYS A 100 -40.13 15.98 -29.38
N CYS A 101 -40.99 16.55 -28.53
CA CYS A 101 -42.19 15.95 -27.93
C CYS A 101 -42.17 14.48 -27.40
N THR A 102 -42.41 14.37 -26.08
CA THR A 102 -42.76 13.24 -25.17
C THR A 102 -43.95 12.34 -25.56
N PRO A 103 -44.35 11.28 -24.78
CA PRO A 103 -43.63 10.25 -23.98
C PRO A 103 -44.22 8.81 -24.20
N ALA A 104 -43.90 7.84 -23.30
CA ALA A 104 -44.52 6.49 -23.04
C ALA A 104 -43.69 5.29 -23.53
N LYS A 105 -43.45 4.18 -22.80
CA LYS A 105 -43.92 3.56 -21.54
C LYS A 105 -42.82 2.60 -21.03
N PRO A 106 -42.81 2.20 -19.75
CA PRO A 106 -41.91 1.16 -19.26
C PRO A 106 -42.51 -0.22 -19.56
N ASN A 107 -41.70 -1.16 -20.05
CA ASN A 107 -41.92 -2.56 -19.70
C ASN A 107 -40.65 -3.41 -19.85
N ASP A 108 -40.35 -4.08 -18.74
CA ASP A 108 -39.89 -5.47 -18.59
C ASP A 108 -39.56 -6.23 -19.88
N THR A 109 -38.37 -6.84 -19.98
CA THR A 109 -38.17 -8.31 -19.97
C THR A 109 -36.68 -8.63 -20.19
N ALA A 110 -36.21 -9.65 -19.47
CA ALA A 110 -34.89 -10.27 -19.52
C ALA A 110 -34.26 -10.48 -20.91
N ARG A 111 -32.92 -10.39 -20.98
CA ARG A 111 -32.13 -11.18 -21.94
C ARG A 111 -30.75 -11.57 -21.37
N LYS A 112 -30.58 -12.88 -21.23
CA LYS A 112 -29.35 -13.63 -20.93
C LYS A 112 -28.38 -13.56 -22.12
N GLN A 113 -27.07 -13.46 -21.84
CA GLN A 113 -25.91 -14.13 -22.47
C GLN A 113 -24.63 -13.39 -22.06
N GLU A 114 -23.74 -13.99 -21.26
CA GLU A 114 -22.72 -15.00 -21.60
C GLU A 114 -21.52 -14.44 -22.37
N GLY A 115 -20.35 -14.46 -21.71
CA GLY A 115 -19.04 -14.68 -22.32
C GLY A 115 -18.26 -13.45 -22.77
N SER A 116 -17.14 -13.16 -22.09
CA SER A 116 -15.81 -13.13 -22.73
C SER A 116 -14.72 -12.97 -21.68
N VAL A 117 -13.73 -13.85 -21.78
CA VAL A 117 -12.42 -13.83 -21.14
C VAL A 117 -11.73 -12.47 -21.37
N CYS A 118 -11.07 -11.96 -20.33
CA CYS A 118 -10.11 -10.87 -20.43
C CYS A 118 -8.71 -11.45 -20.72
N CYS A 119 -8.04 -10.86 -21.70
CA CYS A 119 -6.61 -11.04 -21.98
C CYS A 119 -5.76 -10.39 -20.89
#